data_AF-A0A965I544-F1
#
_entry.id   AF-A0A965I544-F1
#
_cell.length_a   1.000
_cell.length_b   1.000
_cell.length_c   1.000
_cell.angle_alpha   90.00
_cell.angle_beta   90.00
_cell.angle_gamma   90.00
#
_symmetry.space_group_name_H-M   'P 1'
#
loop_
_entity.id
_entity.type
_entity.pdbx_description
1 polymer ?
#
loop_
_entity_poly.entity_id
_entity_poly.type
_entity_poly.pdbx_seq_one_letter_code
_entity_poly.pdbx_strand_id
1 'polypeptide(L)'
;CAGPGKEAAQAQYDAVCQLGGTALPAQGFVHEQSLVSLFPIGGVVWWGDNDQAKAYASALADRDGPIVPLILTHPQKADVLLERHVCIDTTASGGNTDLLNGAS
;
A
#
# COMPACT_ATOMS: atom_id res chain seq x y z
N CYS A 1 -9.63 3.97 -0.25
CA CYS A 1 -10.34 3.50 -1.46
C CYS A 1 -11.25 4.61 -1.95
N ALA A 2 -10.92 5.19 -3.10
CA ALA A 2 -11.56 6.41 -3.61
C ALA A 2 -12.48 6.15 -4.81
N GLY A 3 -12.78 4.89 -5.14
CA GLY A 3 -13.52 4.49 -6.35
C GLY A 3 -14.81 5.28 -6.62
N PRO A 4 -15.24 5.35 -7.90
CA PRO A 4 -16.40 6.15 -8.30
C PRO A 4 -17.69 5.59 -7.68
N GLY A 5 -18.16 6.28 -6.64
CA GLY A 5 -19.33 5.86 -5.89
C GLY A 5 -19.07 4.75 -4.86
N LYS A 6 -20.10 4.45 -4.07
CA LYS A 6 -19.98 3.58 -2.89
C LYS A 6 -19.63 2.14 -3.24
N GLU A 7 -20.19 1.62 -4.33
CA GLU A 7 -19.97 0.22 -4.76
C GLU A 7 -18.51 -0.01 -5.16
N ALA A 8 -17.93 0.89 -5.98
CA ALA A 8 -16.53 0.79 -6.37
C ALA A 8 -15.59 1.00 -5.17
N ALA A 9 -15.88 1.96 -4.30
CA ALA A 9 -15.10 2.19 -3.09
C ALA A 9 -15.11 0.97 -2.15
N GLN A 10 -16.26 0.28 -2.03
CA GLN A 10 -16.39 -0.95 -1.26
C GLN A 10 -15.64 -2.11 -1.90
N ALA A 11 -15.77 -2.32 -3.21
CA ALA A 11 -15.05 -3.39 -3.91
C ALA A 11 -13.52 -3.23 -3.81
N GLN A 12 -13.03 -1.99 -3.87
CA GLN A 12 -11.62 -1.68 -3.61
C GLN A 12 -11.21 -2.00 -2.17
N TYR A 13 -12.05 -1.67 -1.18
CA TYR A 13 -11.79 -2.03 0.22
C TYR A 13 -11.69 -3.54 0.40
N ASP A 14 -12.63 -4.29 -0.17
CA ASP A 14 -12.64 -5.75 -0.09
C ASP A 14 -11.37 -6.35 -0.72
N ALA A 15 -10.96 -5.84 -1.90
CA ALA A 15 -9.75 -6.28 -2.58
C ALA A 15 -8.47 -6.04 -1.73
N VAL A 16 -8.37 -4.90 -1.04
CA VAL A 16 -7.25 -4.61 -0.14
C VAL A 16 -7.27 -5.54 1.08
N CYS A 17 -8.43 -5.71 1.72
CA CYS A 17 -8.54 -6.54 2.91
C CYS A 17 -8.30 -8.03 2.64
N GLN A 18 -8.70 -8.54 1.47
CA GLN A 18 -8.41 -9.93 1.05
C GLN A 18 -6.91 -10.20 0.91
N LEU A 19 -6.11 -9.16 0.62
CA LEU A 19 -4.65 -9.26 0.52
C LEU A 19 -3.94 -9.11 1.88
N GLY A 20 -4.69 -8.89 2.96
CA GLY A 20 -4.17 -8.65 4.32
C GLY A 20 -3.83 -7.19 4.60
N GLY A 21 -4.24 -6.26 3.73
CA GLY A 21 -4.09 -4.82 3.96
C GLY A 21 -5.22 -4.21 4.78
N THR A 22 -5.04 -2.96 5.19
CA THR A 22 -6.06 -2.15 5.85
C THR A 22 -6.45 -0.98 4.95
N ALA A 23 -7.74 -0.75 4.78
CA ALA A 23 -8.26 0.32 3.93
C ALA A 23 -9.43 1.06 4.58
N LEU A 24 -9.76 2.24 4.04
CA LEU A 24 -10.99 2.95 4.32
C LEU A 24 -11.74 3.19 3.00
N PRO A 25 -13.01 2.75 2.87
CA PRO A 25 -13.84 3.08 1.73
C PRO A 25 -14.39 4.51 1.86
N ALA A 26 -14.28 5.30 0.80
CA ALA A 26 -14.91 6.62 0.74
C ALA A 26 -16.44 6.48 0.75
N GLN A 27 -17.11 7.37 1.49
CA GLN A 27 -18.58 7.39 1.59
C GLN A 27 -19.26 8.25 0.49
N GLY A 28 -18.47 8.69 -0.48
CA GLY A 28 -18.90 9.57 -1.56
C GLY A 28 -17.71 9.99 -2.41
N PHE A 29 -17.89 11.04 -3.19
CA PHE A 29 -16.83 11.61 -4.01
C PHE A 29 -15.69 12.16 -3.14
N VAL A 30 -14.45 11.79 -3.48
CA VAL A 30 -13.25 12.33 -2.84
C VAL A 30 -12.72 13.47 -3.70
N HIS A 31 -12.72 14.68 -3.16
CA HIS A 31 -12.12 15.82 -3.84
C HIS A 31 -10.59 15.69 -3.82
N GLU A 32 -9.92 15.98 -4.94
CA GLU A 32 -8.46 15.85 -5.07
C GLU A 32 -7.71 16.65 -3.99
N GLN A 33 -8.18 17.86 -3.68
CA GLN A 33 -7.61 18.69 -2.61
C GLN A 33 -7.63 18.02 -1.22
N SER A 34 -8.60 17.14 -0.95
CA SER A 34 -8.63 16.39 0.31
C SER A 34 -7.53 15.33 0.38
N LEU A 35 -7.00 14.88 -0.76
CA LEU A 35 -5.86 13.96 -0.81
C LEU A 35 -4.55 14.64 -0.44
N VAL A 36 -4.44 15.97 -0.53
CA VAL A 36 -3.22 16.71 -0.14
C VAL A 36 -3.04 16.68 1.39
N SER A 37 -4.12 16.94 2.14
CA SER A 37 -4.09 17.10 3.60
C SER A 37 -4.54 15.87 4.38
N LEU A 38 -4.88 14.77 3.69
CA LEU A 38 -5.26 13.52 4.34
C LEU A 38 -4.15 13.02 5.29
N PHE A 39 -4.55 12.37 6.38
CA PHE A 39 -3.63 11.65 7.26
C PHE A 39 -2.71 10.70 6.46
N PRO A 40 -1.52 10.33 6.97
CA PRO A 40 -0.60 9.48 6.23
C PRO A 40 -1.25 8.18 5.75
N ILE A 41 -1.13 7.90 4.45
CA ILE A 41 -1.68 6.73 3.78
C ILE A 41 -0.61 6.05 2.94
N GLY A 42 -0.72 4.73 2.78
CA GLY A 42 0.18 3.94 1.94
C GLY A 42 -0.15 3.96 0.44
N GLY A 43 -1.34 4.44 0.06
CA GLY A 43 -1.77 4.49 -1.33
C GLY A 43 -3.24 4.90 -1.48
N VAL A 44 -3.62 5.27 -2.71
CA VAL A 44 -5.01 5.54 -3.09
C VAL A 44 -5.38 4.59 -4.22
N VAL A 45 -6.53 3.92 -4.12
CA VAL A 45 -7.08 3.08 -5.20
C VAL A 45 -8.19 3.85 -5.93
N TRP A 46 -8.11 3.92 -7.26
CA TRP A 46 -9.09 4.59 -8.12
C TRP A 46 -9.36 3.76 -9.38
N TRP A 47 -10.63 3.46 -9.67
CA TRP A 47 -11.04 2.65 -10.83
C TRP A 47 -12.05 3.39 -11.72
N GLY A 48 -12.02 4.73 -11.70
CA GLY A 48 -12.89 5.56 -12.52
C GLY A 48 -12.17 6.08 -13.77
N ASP A 49 -12.56 7.27 -14.21
CA ASP A 49 -12.02 7.86 -15.43
C ASP A 49 -10.59 8.42 -15.27
N ASN A 50 -9.96 8.67 -16.42
CA ASN A 50 -8.59 9.14 -16.51
C ASN A 50 -8.41 10.61 -16.10
N ASP A 51 -9.44 11.44 -16.21
CA ASP A 51 -9.31 12.86 -15.89
C ASP A 51 -9.24 13.06 -14.38
N GLN A 52 -10.12 12.38 -13.63
CA GLN A 52 -10.03 12.32 -12.18
C GLN A 52 -8.76 11.60 -11.70
N ALA A 53 -8.31 10.55 -12.41
CA ALA A 53 -7.06 9.87 -12.09
C ALA A 53 -5.85 10.82 -12.16
N LYS A 54 -5.79 11.67 -13.20
CA LYS A 54 -4.75 12.71 -13.33
C LYS A 54 -4.84 13.75 -12.22
N ALA A 55 -6.05 14.20 -11.88
CA ALA A 55 -6.26 15.13 -10.78
C ALA A 55 -5.78 14.55 -9.44
N TYR A 56 -6.09 13.28 -9.16
CA TYR A 56 -5.58 12.57 -7.98
C TYR A 56 -4.07 12.42 -8.00
N ALA A 57 -3.48 12.03 -9.14
CA ALA A 57 -2.02 11.92 -9.25
C ALA A 57 -1.31 13.26 -8.97
N SER A 58 -1.85 14.37 -9.48
CA SER A 58 -1.32 15.71 -9.20
C SER A 58 -1.44 16.05 -7.71
N ALA A 59 -2.61 15.87 -7.11
CA ALA A 59 -2.80 16.17 -5.69
C ALA A 59 -1.96 15.29 -4.75
N LEU A 60 -1.72 14.02 -5.11
CA LEU A 60 -0.84 13.14 -4.36
C LEU A 60 0.64 13.55 -4.48
N ALA A 61 1.04 14.12 -5.62
CA ALA A 61 2.39 14.65 -5.82
C ALA A 61 2.65 15.93 -5.00
N ASP A 62 1.60 16.69 -4.67
CA ASP A 62 1.68 17.89 -3.83
C ASP A 62 1.76 17.59 -2.32
N ARG A 63 1.72 16.31 -1.91
CA ARG A 63 1.84 15.91 -0.51
C ARG A 63 3.28 16.03 -0.02
N ASP A 64 3.42 16.47 1.23
CA ASP A 64 4.69 16.34 1.96
C ASP A 64 4.97 14.86 2.31
N GLY A 65 6.25 14.47 2.24
CA GLY A 65 6.72 13.16 2.68
C GLY A 65 6.90 12.14 1.54
N PRO A 66 6.74 10.83 1.82
CA PRO A 66 6.90 9.79 0.81
C PRO A 66 5.89 9.91 -0.34
N ILE A 67 6.30 9.50 -1.53
CA ILE A 67 5.41 9.41 -2.71
C ILE A 67 4.31 8.39 -2.40
N VAL A 68 3.06 8.86 -2.43
CA VAL A 68 1.88 8.01 -2.25
C VAL A 68 1.43 7.48 -3.61
N PRO A 69 1.42 6.16 -3.84
CA PRO A 69 1.02 5.58 -5.12
C PRO A 69 -0.49 5.75 -5.38
N LEU A 70 -0.84 6.02 -6.63
CA LEU A 70 -2.19 5.90 -7.17
C LEU A 70 -2.33 4.56 -7.90
N ILE A 71 -3.12 3.65 -7.34
CA ILE A 71 -3.35 2.30 -7.85
C ILE A 71 -4.60 2.32 -8.74
N LEU A 72 -4.38 2.18 -10.04
CA LEU A 72 -5.45 2.24 -11.06
C LEU A 72 -5.98 0.85 -11.44
N THR A 73 -5.29 -0.21 -11.03
CA THR A 73 -5.61 -1.61 -11.33
C THR A 73 -6.15 -2.33 -10.09
N HIS A 74 -6.50 -3.60 -10.24
CA HIS A 74 -6.78 -4.46 -9.10
C HIS A 74 -5.53 -4.55 -8.20
N PRO A 75 -5.61 -4.25 -6.90
CA PRO A 75 -4.48 -4.33 -5.99
C PRO A 75 -3.83 -5.71 -5.98
N GLN A 76 -2.52 -5.72 -5.75
CA GLN A 76 -1.69 -6.90 -5.53
C GLN A 76 -1.00 -6.79 -4.17
N LYS A 77 -0.39 -7.89 -3.70
CA LYS A 77 0.28 -7.90 -2.39
C LYS A 77 1.35 -6.82 -2.25
N ALA A 78 2.09 -6.53 -3.32
CA ALA A 78 3.11 -5.49 -3.35
C ALA A 78 2.55 -4.08 -3.12
N ASP A 79 1.25 -3.85 -3.42
CA ASP A 79 0.60 -2.55 -3.22
C ASP A 79 0.14 -2.33 -1.77
N VAL A 80 -0.05 -3.41 -1.00
CA VAL A 80 -0.77 -3.37 0.29
C VAL A 80 0.06 -3.85 1.49
N LEU A 81 1.18 -4.54 1.26
CA LEU A 81 2.04 -5.08 2.30
C LEU A 81 3.36 -4.31 2.38
N LEU A 82 3.86 -4.13 3.60
CA LEU A 82 5.21 -3.62 3.83
C LEU A 82 6.19 -4.80 3.87
N GLU A 83 7.15 -4.81 2.95
CA GLU A 83 8.25 -5.77 2.98
C GLU A 83 9.30 -5.38 4.02
N ARG A 84 9.78 -6.37 4.79
CA ARG A 84 10.85 -6.18 5.76
C ARG A 84 11.90 -7.27 5.58
N HIS A 85 13.12 -6.86 5.25
CA HIS A 85 14.27 -7.76 5.24
C HIS A 85 14.92 -7.78 6.62
N VAL A 86 15.19 -8.98 7.15
CA VAL A 86 15.89 -9.17 8.42
C VAL A 86 17.04 -10.14 8.16
N CYS A 87 18.27 -9.68 8.38
CA CYS A 87 19.46 -10.51 8.33
C CYS A 87 19.93 -10.75 9.76
N ILE A 88 20.05 -12.03 10.14
CA ILE A 88 20.52 -12.44 11.46
C ILE A 88 21.88 -13.09 11.27
N ASP A 89 22.91 -12.52 11.90
CA ASP A 89 24.22 -13.15 11.99
C ASP A 89 24.18 -14.27 13.04
N THR A 90 24.04 -15.51 12.59
CA THR A 90 24.03 -16.70 13.46
C THR A 90 25.43 -17.09 13.95
N THR A 91 26.49 -16.40 13.49
CA THR A 91 27.88 -16.65 13.91
C THR A 91 28.33 -15.73 15.05
N ALA A 92 27.50 -14.77 15.46
CA ALA A 92 27.79 -13.80 16.51
C ALA A 92 28.03 -14.41 17.91
N SER A 93 27.62 -15.66 18.15
CA SER A 93 27.91 -16.42 19.39
C SER A 93 29.22 -17.21 19.37
N GLY A 94 30.05 -17.08 18.32
CA GLY A 94 31.41 -17.63 18.29
C GLY A 94 31.56 -19.06 17.74
N GLY A 95 30.52 -19.61 17.10
CA GLY A 95 30.61 -20.90 16.42
C GLY A 95 29.29 -21.29 15.75
N ASN A 96 29.35 -21.62 14.45
CA ASN A 96 28.20 -22.15 13.72
C ASN A 96 27.99 -23.62 14.13
N THR A 97 26.91 -23.92 14.85
CA THR A 97 26.58 -25.29 15.27
C THR A 97 26.30 -26.22 14.10
N ASP A 98 25.87 -25.70 12.94
CA ASP A 98 25.69 -26.50 11.72
C ASP A 98 27.03 -26.99 11.16
N LEU A 99 28.14 -26.27 11.39
CA LEU A 99 29.48 -26.71 11.00
C LEU A 99 30.08 -27.74 11.97
N LEU A 100 29.62 -27.80 13.22
CA LEU A 100 30.16 -28.72 14.24
C LEU A 100 29.54 -30.12 14.18
N ASN A 101 28.37 -30.29 13.55
CA ASN A 101 27.68 -31.59 13.44
C ASN A 101 28.04 -32.40 12.17
N GLY A 102 28.83 -31.84 11.25
CA GLY A 102 29.27 -32.53 10.01
C GLY A 102 30.57 -33.33 10.15
N ALA A 103 31.20 -33.32 11.32
CA ALA A 103 32.47 -34.00 11.60
C ALA A 103 32.30 -35.32 12.37
N SER A 104 31.26 -36.11 12.04
CA SER A 104 31.06 -37.49 12.54
C SER A 104 31.39 -38.52 11.47
#